data_AF-A0A965LD07-F1
#
_entry.id   AF-A0A965LD07-F1
#
_cell.length_a   1.000
_cell.length_b   1.000
_cell.length_c   1.000
_cell.angle_alpha   90.00
_cell.angle_beta   90.00
_cell.angle_gamma   90.00
#
_symmetry.space_group_name_H-M   'P 1'
#
loop_
_entity.id
_entity.type
_entity.pdbx_description
1 polymer ?
#
loop_
_entity_poly.entity_id
_entity_poly.type
_entity_poly.pdbx_seq_one_letter_code
_entity_poly.pdbx_strand_id
1 'polypeptide(L)'
;MADGALTITVGDQTLAELAARAEELGVPPDALVSMMLDEWVAGDRVWIGDAPSDLDDEVSEEGARDWSEVRPEFVALIEKTFGPAE
;
A
#
# COMPACT_ATOMS: atom_id res chain seq x y z
N MET A 1 28.96 4.47 15.35
CA MET A 1 27.50 4.35 15.13
C MET A 1 26.88 4.20 16.50
N ALA A 2 25.73 4.83 16.77
CA ALA A 2 25.06 4.68 18.05
C ALA A 2 24.18 3.43 17.97
N ASP A 3 24.36 2.47 18.89
CA ASP A 3 23.50 1.30 18.97
C ASP A 3 22.18 1.71 19.63
N GLY A 4 21.07 1.52 18.91
CA GLY A 4 19.71 1.79 19.38
C GLY A 4 18.86 0.52 19.31
N ALA A 5 17.86 0.41 20.18
CA ALA A 5 16.88 -0.68 20.15
C ALA A 5 15.48 -0.12 19.92
N LEU A 6 14.76 -0.71 18.97
CA LEU A 6 13.36 -0.40 18.69
C LEU A 6 12.51 -1.63 19.02
N THR A 7 11.42 -1.44 19.76
CA THR A 7 10.40 -2.46 19.99
C THR A 7 9.13 -2.06 19.26
N ILE A 8 8.65 -2.91 18.36
CA ILE A 8 7.42 -2.70 17.60
C ILE A 8 6.41 -3.79 17.94
N THR A 9 5.14 -3.40 18.05
CA THR A 9 4.02 -4.32 18.14
C THR A 9 3.40 -4.45 16.76
N VAL A 10 3.29 -5.68 16.26
CA VAL A 10 2.64 -5.99 14.98
C VAL A 10 1.51 -6.98 15.22
N GLY A 11 0.51 -6.98 14.33
CA GLY A 11 -0.57 -7.97 14.38
C GLY A 11 -0.10 -9.37 14.00
N ASP A 12 -0.84 -10.40 14.42
CA ASP A 12 -0.48 -11.80 14.22
C ASP A 12 -0.30 -12.17 12.73
N GLN A 13 -1.15 -11.62 11.84
CA GLN A 13 -1.02 -11.84 10.40
C GLN A 13 0.29 -11.26 9.85
N THR A 14 0.59 -10.00 10.18
CA THR A 14 1.82 -9.33 9.75
C THR A 14 3.05 -10.07 10.26
N LEU A 15 3.00 -10.58 11.49
CA LEU A 15 4.09 -11.38 12.05
C LEU A 15 4.30 -12.68 11.26
N ALA A 16 3.23 -13.37 10.87
CA ALA A 16 3.30 -14.60 10.09
C ALA A 16 3.87 -14.36 8.68
N GLU A 17 3.43 -13.29 8.00
CA GLU A 17 3.93 -12.89 6.68
C GLU A 17 5.41 -12.50 6.73
N LEU A 18 5.81 -11.74 7.76
CA LEU A 18 7.21 -11.37 7.98
C LEU A 18 8.10 -12.61 8.18
N ALA A 19 7.64 -13.56 9.00
CA ALA A 19 8.39 -14.79 9.28
C ALA A 19 8.56 -15.66 8.03
N ALA A 20 7.48 -15.85 7.26
CA ALA A 20 7.52 -16.58 6.00
C ALA A 20 8.49 -15.93 5.01
N ARG A 21 8.43 -14.60 4.88
CA ARG A 21 9.30 -13.86 3.96
C ARG A 21 10.77 -13.92 4.37
N ALA A 22 11.04 -13.86 5.67
CA ALA A 22 12.39 -14.00 6.21
C ALA A 22 12.96 -15.40 5.91
N GLU A 23 12.15 -16.46 6.05
CA GLU A 23 12.53 -17.84 5.72
C GLU A 23 12.85 -18.00 4.22
N GLU A 24 12.01 -17.48 3.33
CA GLU A 24 12.24 -17.50 1.88
C GLU A 24 13.57 -16.85 1.47
N LEU A 25 13.96 -15.79 2.18
CA LEU A 25 15.19 -15.04 1.93
C LEU A 25 16.39 -15.59 2.69
N GLY A 26 16.19 -16.58 3.57
CA GLY A 26 17.24 -17.17 4.40
C GLY A 26 17.87 -16.20 5.41
N VAL A 27 17.10 -15.19 5.85
CA VAL A 27 17.54 -14.18 6.82
C VAL A 27 16.69 -14.26 8.10
N PRO A 28 17.20 -13.83 9.25
CA PRO A 28 16.37 -13.78 10.45
C PRO A 28 15.36 -12.60 10.36
N PRO A 29 14.19 -12.69 11.00
CA PRO A 29 13.14 -11.68 10.86
C PRO A 29 13.55 -10.26 11.27
N ASP A 30 14.41 -10.11 12.27
CA ASP A 30 14.96 -8.83 12.72
C ASP A 30 15.88 -8.19 11.67
N ALA A 31 16.66 -9.00 10.95
CA ALA A 31 17.48 -8.51 9.84
C ALA A 31 16.59 -8.04 8.68
N LEU A 32 15.52 -8.77 8.36
CA LEU A 32 14.56 -8.35 7.34
C LEU A 32 13.91 -7.01 7.70
N VAL A 33 13.45 -6.85 8.94
CA VAL A 33 12.87 -5.58 9.43
C VAL A 33 13.90 -4.46 9.36
N SER A 34 15.14 -4.72 9.74
CA SER A 34 16.22 -3.72 9.69
C SER A 34 16.49 -3.26 8.25
N MET A 35 16.57 -4.20 7.30
CA MET A 35 16.74 -3.87 5.88
C MET A 35 15.57 -3.04 5.33
N MET A 36 14.33 -3.40 5.69
CA MET A 36 13.14 -2.63 5.28
C MET A 36 13.16 -1.22 5.87
N LEU A 37 13.56 -1.07 7.14
CA LEU A 37 13.68 0.23 7.79
C LEU A 37 14.81 1.07 7.19
N ASP A 38 15.95 0.46 6.87
CA ASP A 38 17.07 1.15 6.22
C ASP A 38 16.67 1.67 4.84
N GLU A 39 15.98 0.86 4.04
CA GLU A 39 15.42 1.29 2.75
C GLU A 39 14.40 2.42 2.93
N TRP A 40 13.49 2.29 3.90
CA TRP A 40 12.48 3.30 4.19
C TRP A 40 13.09 4.63 4.62
N VAL A 41 14.09 4.61 5.50
CA VAL A 41 14.79 5.81 5.99
C VAL A 41 15.66 6.43 4.89
N ALA A 42 16.32 5.61 4.06
CA ALA A 42 17.12 6.09 2.94
C ALA A 42 16.28 6.72 1.82
N GLY A 43 15.01 6.32 1.70
CA GLY A 43 14.08 6.80 0.66
C GLY A 43 13.45 8.18 0.89
N ASP A 44 13.80 8.90 1.96
CA ASP A 44 13.29 10.25 2.31
C ASP A 44 11.75 10.31 2.40
N ARG A 45 11.10 9.31 3.01
CA ARG A 45 9.63 9.25 3.15
C ARG A 45 9.17 9.29 4.60
N VAL A 46 8.30 10.25 4.92
CA VAL A 46 7.37 10.15 6.06
C VAL A 46 6.03 10.77 5.68
N TRP A 47 4.93 10.03 5.85
CA TRP A 47 3.62 10.65 6.04
C TRP A 47 2.88 10.01 7.22
N ILE A 48 2.57 10.85 8.20
CA ILE A 48 1.52 10.62 9.18
C ILE A 48 0.38 11.58 8.78
N GLY A 49 -0.65 11.03 8.13
CA GLY A 49 -1.67 11.73 7.33
C GLY A 49 -1.87 11.02 5.96
N ASP A 50 -2.76 11.50 5.09
CA ASP A 50 -2.95 10.89 3.77
C ASP A 50 -1.70 11.08 2.87
N ALA A 51 -1.29 9.99 2.21
CA ALA A 51 -0.24 10.00 1.22
C ALA A 51 -0.65 10.87 0.01
N PRO A 52 0.19 11.78 -0.51
CA PRO A 52 -0.12 12.49 -1.74
C PRO A 52 -0.10 11.53 -2.92
N SER A 53 -1.31 11.26 -3.44
CA SER A 53 -1.65 10.90 -4.83
C SER A 53 -0.56 10.23 -5.66
N ASP A 54 -0.31 8.93 -5.45
CA ASP A 54 -0.05 8.01 -6.57
C ASP A 54 -1.38 7.77 -7.32
N LEU A 55 -1.99 8.85 -7.80
CA LEU A 55 -2.75 8.80 -9.04
C LEU A 55 -1.69 8.98 -10.10
N ASP A 56 -1.40 7.91 -10.85
CA ASP A 56 -0.56 7.95 -12.04
C ASP A 56 -0.83 9.24 -12.83
N ASP A 57 0.18 10.11 -12.97
CA ASP A 57 0.17 11.21 -13.94
C ASP A 57 0.18 10.69 -15.41
N GLU A 58 0.14 9.38 -15.61
CA GLU A 58 -0.06 8.71 -16.90
C GLU A 58 -1.46 8.06 -17.01
N VAL A 59 -2.52 8.78 -16.65
CA VAL A 59 -3.79 8.54 -17.35
C VAL A 59 -3.58 9.08 -18.76
N SER A 60 -3.22 8.20 -19.70
CA SER A 60 -3.21 8.55 -21.12
C SER A 60 -4.56 9.18 -21.49
N GLU A 61 -4.56 10.44 -21.89
CA GLU A 61 -5.74 11.14 -22.40
C GLU A 61 -6.25 10.50 -23.70
N GLU A 62 -5.50 9.58 -24.32
CA GLU A 62 -5.95 8.79 -25.46
C GLU A 62 -7.02 7.78 -25.01
N GLY A 63 -8.28 8.22 -25.07
CA GLY A 63 -9.45 7.38 -24.81
C GLY A 63 -10.10 7.60 -23.43
N ALA A 64 -9.59 8.54 -22.64
CA ALA A 64 -10.27 8.98 -21.43
C ALA A 64 -11.61 9.64 -21.80
N ARG A 65 -12.72 9.05 -21.30
CA ARG A 65 -14.05 9.67 -21.38
C ARG A 65 -14.27 10.52 -20.15
N ASP A 66 -14.95 11.65 -20.33
CA ASP A 66 -15.28 12.52 -19.20
C ASP A 66 -16.11 11.75 -18.16
N TRP A 67 -15.81 11.95 -16.87
CA TRP A 67 -16.50 11.24 -15.80
C TRP A 67 -18.03 11.45 -15.84
N SER A 68 -18.50 12.63 -16.26
CA SER A 68 -19.93 12.89 -16.39
C SER A 68 -20.61 12.01 -17.44
N GLU A 69 -19.88 11.54 -18.46
CA GLU A 69 -20.38 10.63 -19.50
C GLU A 69 -20.45 9.17 -19.02
N VAL A 70 -19.45 8.72 -18.25
CA VAL A 70 -19.35 7.32 -17.80
C VAL A 70 -20.02 7.07 -16.45
N ARG A 71 -20.22 8.11 -15.62
CA ARG A 71 -20.84 7.99 -14.29
C ARG A 71 -22.21 7.29 -14.33
N PRO A 72 -23.14 7.59 -15.27
CA PRO A 72 -24.42 6.89 -15.32
C PRO A 72 -24.26 5.39 -15.59
N GLU A 73 -23.36 5.01 -16.50
CA GLU A 73 -23.07 3.61 -16.85
C GLU A 73 -22.45 2.87 -15.66
N PHE A 74 -21.53 3.52 -14.96
CA PHE A 74 -20.87 2.99 -13.78
C PHE A 74 -21.85 2.81 -12.61
N VAL A 75 -22.72 3.78 -12.35
CA VAL A 75 -23.77 3.66 -11.32
C VAL A 75 -24.72 2.53 -11.67
N ALA A 76 -25.16 2.42 -12.93
CA ALA A 76 -26.00 1.30 -13.36
C ALA A 76 -25.31 -0.07 -13.19
N LEU A 77 -23.99 -0.15 -13.40
CA LEU A 77 -23.20 -1.35 -13.14
C LEU A 77 -23.14 -1.68 -11.64
N ILE A 78 -22.96 -0.67 -10.78
CA ILE A 78 -22.99 -0.85 -9.32
C ILE A 78 -24.36 -1.34 -8.88
N GLU A 79 -25.44 -0.69 -9.32
CA GLU A 79 -26.81 -1.09 -8.98
C GLU A 79 -27.14 -2.51 -9.45
N LYS A 80 -26.65 -2.91 -10.63
CA LYS A 80 -26.79 -4.27 -11.15
C LYS A 80 -25.99 -5.30 -10.34
N THR A 81 -24.79 -4.94 -9.88
CA THR A 81 -23.86 -5.87 -9.22
C THR A 81 -24.17 -6.02 -7.73
N PHE A 82 -24.53 -4.92 -7.06
CA PHE A 82 -24.63 -4.83 -5.61
C PHE A 82 -26.03 -4.47 -5.11
N GLY A 83 -26.97 -4.16 -6.01
CA GLY A 83 -28.29 -3.64 -5.65
C GLY A 83 -28.30 -2.11 -5.55
N PRO A 84 -29.50 -1.49 -5.47
CA PRO A 84 -29.63 -0.05 -5.34
C PRO A 84 -28.95 0.44 -4.05
N ALA A 85 -28.21 1.54 -4.14
CA ALA A 85 -27.69 2.21 -2.95
C ALA A 85 -28.87 2.79 -2.15
N GLU A 86 -29.02 2.37 -0.90
CA GLU A 86 -30.02 2.89 0.05
C GLU A 86 -29.71 4.32 0.52
#